data_AF-A0A291QWE8-F1
#
_entry.id   AF-A0A291QWE8-F1
#
_cell.length_a   1.000
_cell.length_b   1.000
_cell.length_c   1.000
_cell.angle_alpha   90.00
_cell.angle_beta   90.00
_cell.angle_gamma   90.00
#
_symmetry.space_group_name_H-M   'P 1'
#
loop_
_entity.id
_entity.type
_entity.pdbx_description
1 polymer ?
#
loop_
_entity_poly.entity_id
_entity_poly.type
_entity_poly.pdbx_seq_one_letter_code
_entity_poly.pdbx_strand_id
1 'polypeptide(L)'
;MVGIISRLLPCGDILIPGIDYYRNAQIFSWQGIGVTGIEIYPNAITLFYKNYGAKIKVQLGSLREMAFDQHLYQGIFCHGFL
;
A
#
# COMPACT_ATOMS: atom_id res chain seq x y z
N MET A 1 -29.00 6.27 -20.19
CA MET A 1 -28.23 6.69 -19.00
C MET A 1 -28.11 5.47 -18.09
N VAL A 2 -27.05 4.67 -18.27
CA VAL A 2 -26.79 3.54 -17.36
C VAL A 2 -26.02 4.13 -16.19
N GLY A 3 -26.72 4.35 -15.08
CA GLY A 3 -26.13 4.80 -13.83
C GLY A 3 -25.24 3.70 -13.27
N ILE A 4 -23.98 3.66 -13.72
CA ILE A 4 -22.92 3.01 -12.95
C ILE A 4 -22.73 3.92 -11.75
N ILE A 5 -23.45 3.63 -10.67
CA ILE A 5 -22.99 4.02 -9.34
C ILE A 5 -21.69 3.23 -9.18
N SER A 6 -20.58 3.81 -9.61
CA SER A 6 -19.27 3.42 -9.14
C SER A 6 -19.42 3.54 -7.63
N ARG A 7 -19.47 2.40 -6.94
CA ARG A 7 -19.29 2.35 -5.50
C ARG A 7 -17.98 3.09 -5.28
N LEU A 8 -18.08 4.35 -4.85
CA LEU A 8 -16.95 5.13 -4.37
C LEU A 8 -16.41 4.30 -3.20
N LEU A 9 -15.39 3.47 -3.47
CA LEU A 9 -14.55 2.98 -2.41
C LEU A 9 -14.01 4.23 -1.71
N PRO A 10 -14.02 4.27 -0.36
CA PRO A 10 -13.70 5.48 0.36
C PRO A 10 -12.34 6.02 -0.06
N CYS A 11 -12.22 7.34 -0.12
CA CYS A 11 -11.01 8.11 -0.37
C CYS A 11 -10.01 8.02 0.81
N GLY A 12 -9.84 6.83 1.36
CA GLY A 12 -9.02 6.58 2.54
C GLY A 12 -7.65 6.02 2.17
N ASP A 13 -6.75 6.10 3.14
CA ASP A 13 -5.41 5.52 3.09
C ASP A 13 -5.39 4.19 3.86
N ILE A 14 -4.66 3.22 3.33
CA ILE A 14 -4.39 1.95 4.00
C ILE A 14 -2.90 1.74 4.25
N LEU A 15 -2.61 1.03 5.33
CA LEU A 15 -1.26 0.55 5.65
C LEU A 15 -1.15 -0.93 5.25
N ILE A 16 -0.08 -1.27 4.53
CA ILE A 16 0.28 -2.66 4.18
C ILE A 16 1.66 -2.98 4.77
N PRO A 17 1.73 -3.57 5.97
CA PRO A 17 2.97 -4.12 6.51
C PRO A 17 3.40 -5.35 5.70
N GLY A 18 4.67 -5.41 5.30
CA GLY A 18 5.14 -6.46 4.39
C GLY A 18 4.50 -6.30 3.02
N ILE A 19 4.69 -5.13 2.40
CA ILE A 19 4.12 -4.83 1.07
C ILE A 19 4.76 -5.69 -0.03
N ASP A 20 5.91 -6.33 0.25
CA ASP A 20 6.68 -7.15 -0.68
C ASP A 20 6.94 -6.38 -1.99
N TYR A 21 6.79 -7.08 -3.11
CA TYR A 21 6.84 -6.58 -4.47
C TYR A 21 5.46 -6.10 -4.94
N TYR A 22 4.67 -5.50 -4.05
CA TYR A 22 3.52 -4.66 -4.37
C TYR A 22 2.24 -5.37 -4.85
N ARG A 23 2.21 -6.70 -4.91
CA ARG A 23 1.02 -7.46 -5.35
C ARG A 23 -0.25 -7.12 -4.55
N ASN A 24 -0.13 -7.10 -3.23
CA ASN A 24 -1.26 -6.82 -2.34
C ASN A 24 -1.73 -5.37 -2.45
N ALA A 25 -0.86 -4.44 -2.81
CA ALA A 25 -1.17 -3.02 -2.96
C ALA A 25 -1.88 -2.68 -4.28
N GLN A 26 -1.62 -3.46 -5.33
CA GLN A 26 -2.10 -3.20 -6.69
C GLN A 26 -3.62 -3.04 -6.77
N ILE A 27 -4.38 -3.92 -6.09
CA ILE A 27 -5.85 -3.86 -6.08
C ILE A 27 -6.35 -2.56 -5.45
N PHE A 28 -5.74 -2.10 -4.36
CA PHE A 28 -6.16 -0.89 -3.65
C PHE A 28 -5.83 0.36 -4.47
N SER A 29 -4.61 0.44 -5.00
CA SER A 29 -4.21 1.59 -5.82
C SER A 29 -4.99 1.69 -7.13
N TRP A 30 -5.39 0.57 -7.74
CA TRP A 30 -6.30 0.58 -8.90
C TRP A 30 -7.70 1.10 -8.57
N GLN A 31 -8.14 0.97 -7.32
CA GLN A 31 -9.40 1.53 -6.84
C GLN A 31 -9.28 2.98 -6.36
N GLY A 32 -8.10 3.59 -6.48
CA GLY A 32 -7.85 4.97 -6.04
C GLY A 32 -7.65 5.11 -4.53
N ILE A 33 -7.44 4.01 -3.80
CA ILE A 33 -7.11 4.01 -2.38
C ILE A 33 -5.62 4.31 -2.21
N GLY A 34 -5.28 5.23 -1.32
CA GLY A 34 -3.89 5.54 -1.02
C GLY A 34 -3.24 4.40 -0.25
N VAL A 35 -2.03 4.01 -0.65
CA VAL A 35 -1.30 2.90 -0.04
C VAL A 35 -0.01 3.42 0.56
N THR A 36 0.22 3.09 1.83
CA THR A 36 1.54 3.15 2.45
C THR A 36 2.01 1.73 2.74
N GLY A 37 3.22 1.39 2.29
CA GLY A 37 3.86 0.10 2.53
C GLY A 37 4.99 0.19 3.53
N ILE A 38 5.25 -0.91 4.24
CA ILE A 38 6.49 -1.14 5.00
C ILE A 38 7.14 -2.40 4.44
N GLU A 39 8.45 -2.35 4.22
CA GLU A 39 9.21 -3.49 3.72
C GLU A 39 10.59 -3.53 4.36
N ILE A 40 11.08 -4.72 4.74
CA ILE A 40 12.42 -4.90 5.32
C ILE A 40 13.48 -5.18 4.24
N TYR A 41 13.06 -5.71 3.08
CA TYR A 41 13.98 -6.10 2.01
C TYR A 41 14.11 -4.99 0.95
N PRO A 42 15.26 -4.29 0.85
CA PRO A 42 15.44 -3.19 -0.10
C PRO A 42 15.33 -3.62 -1.58
N ASN A 43 15.63 -4.89 -1.86
CA ASN A 43 15.49 -5.46 -3.20
C ASN A 43 14.02 -5.48 -3.68
N ALA A 44 13.07 -5.73 -2.78
CA ALA A 44 11.65 -5.73 -3.10
C ALA A 44 11.19 -4.32 -3.51
N ILE A 45 11.63 -3.29 -2.77
CA ILE A 45 11.37 -1.87 -3.06
C ILE A 45 11.94 -1.47 -4.43
N THR A 46 13.15 -1.91 -4.74
CA THR A 46 13.80 -1.61 -6.03
C THR A 46 13.05 -2.26 -7.19
N LEU A 47 12.69 -3.54 -7.07
CA LEU A 47 11.92 -4.26 -8.09
C LEU A 47 10.54 -3.63 -8.29
N PHE A 48 9.91 -3.23 -7.19
CA PHE A 48 8.64 -2.50 -7.18
C PHE A 48 8.74 -1.18 -7.98
N TYR A 49 9.68 -0.30 -7.64
CA TYR A 49 9.81 1.00 -8.32
C TYR A 49 10.16 0.85 -9.80
N LYS A 50 10.94 -0.17 -10.17
CA LYS A 50 11.22 -0.50 -11.57
C LYS A 50 9.97 -0.86 -12.36
N ASN A 51 9.04 -1.61 -11.76
CA ASN A 51 7.87 -2.15 -12.44
C ASN A 51 6.64 -1.23 -12.41
N TYR A 52 6.49 -0.41 -11.35
CA TYR A 52 5.26 0.35 -11.08
C TYR A 52 5.47 1.87 -10.97
N GLY A 53 6.72 2.34 -10.96
CA GLY A 53 7.07 3.77 -10.86
C GLY A 53 6.89 4.35 -9.45
N ALA A 54 7.17 5.65 -9.33
CA ALA A 54 7.32 6.34 -8.03
C ALA A 54 6.00 6.70 -7.29
N LYS A 55 4.88 6.04 -7.60
CA LYS A 55 3.55 6.50 -7.14
C LYS A 55 3.14 6.05 -5.74
N ILE A 56 3.95 5.24 -5.05
CA ILE A 56 3.59 4.68 -3.73
C ILE A 56 4.64 5.01 -2.68
N LYS A 57 4.15 5.33 -1.48
CA LYS A 57 4.95 5.55 -0.29
C LYS A 57 5.33 4.19 0.30
N VAL A 58 6.61 3.85 0.29
CA VAL A 58 7.13 2.64 0.94
C VAL A 58 8.25 3.03 1.89
N GLN A 59 8.14 2.61 3.14
CA GLN A 59 9.17 2.77 4.15
C GLN A 59 10.03 1.50 4.21
N LEU A 60 11.34 1.65 4.07
CA LEU A 60 12.30 0.56 4.29
C LEU A 60 12.58 0.44 5.79
N GLY A 61 12.24 -0.69 6.39
CA GLY A 61 12.46 -0.97 7.81
C GLY A 61 11.47 -1.97 8.38
N SER A 62 11.67 -2.36 9.63
CA SER A 62 10.73 -3.24 10.34
C SER A 62 9.45 -2.51 10.73
N LEU A 63 8.33 -3.24 10.85
CA LEU A 63 7.10 -2.70 11.46
C LEU A 63 7.36 -2.14 12.87
N ARG A 64 8.33 -2.71 13.61
CA ARG A 64 8.72 -2.22 14.94
C ARG A 64 9.49 -0.90 14.91
N GLU A 65 10.12 -0.61 13.78
CA GLU A 65 10.97 0.58 13.57
C GLU A 65 10.22 1.67 12.82
N MET A 66 9.03 1.36 12.30
CA MET A 66 8.15 2.34 11.70
C MET A 66 7.90 3.45 12.73
N ALA A 67 8.20 4.68 12.33
CA ALA A 67 7.63 5.81 13.03
C ALA A 67 6.12 5.76 12.78
N PHE A 68 5.36 5.28 13.77
CA PHE A 68 3.92 5.49 13.81
C PHE A 68 3.72 7.00 13.91
N ASP A 69 3.67 7.65 12.75
CA ASP A 69 3.31 9.04 12.65
C ASP A 69 1.86 9.21 13.15
N GLN A 70 1.39 10.46 13.25
CA GLN A 70 0.02 10.73 13.65
C GLN A 70 -1.00 10.44 12.52
N HIS A 71 -0.60 9.70 11.47
CA HIS A 71 -1.48 9.40 10.36
C HIS A 71 -2.43 8.26 10.72
N LEU A 72 -3.73 8.54 10.66
CA LEU A 72 -4.78 7.55 10.89
C LEU A 72 -5.17 6.89 9.58
N TYR A 73 -4.74 5.65 9.41
CA TYR A 73 -5.16 4.79 8.30
C TYR A 73 -6.58 4.28 8.52
N GLN A 74 -7.38 4.24 7.46
CA GLN A 74 -8.76 3.70 7.50
C GLN A 74 -8.77 2.17 7.52
N GLY A 75 -7.65 1.54 7.19
CA GLY A 75 -7.49 0.10 7.27
C GLY A 75 -6.03 -0.34 7.28
N ILE A 76 -5.81 -1.54 7.82
CA ILE A 76 -4.54 -2.24 7.73
C ILE A 76 -4.82 -3.56 7.00
N PHE A 77 -4.06 -3.85 5.95
CA PHE A 77 -4.15 -5.09 5.21
C PHE A 77 -2.84 -5.86 5.29
N CYS A 78 -2.89 -7.11 5.76
CA CYS A 78 -1.74 -8.00 5.86
C CYS A 78 -2.16 -9.40 5.45
N HIS A 79 -1.61 -9.90 4.35
CA HIS A 79 -1.90 -11.23 3.81
C HIS A 79 -0.67 -11.84 3.17
N GLY A 80 -0.42 -13.12 3.44
CA GLY A 80 0.72 -13.84 2.87
C GLY A 80 2.07 -13.45 3.49
N PHE A 81 2.07 -12.92 4.73
CA PHE A 81 3.26 -12.63 5.51
C PHE A 81 3.93 -13.95 5.90
N LEU A 82 5.11 -14.24 5.37
CA LEU A 82 5.92 -15.43 5.66
C LEU A 82 7.27 -15.03 6.27
#